data_AF-A0A521IHS9-F1
#
_entry.id   AF-A0A521IHS9-F1
#
_cell.length_a   1.000
_cell.length_b   1.000
_cell.length_c   1.000
_cell.angle_alpha   90.00
_cell.angle_beta   90.00
_cell.angle_gamma   90.00
#
_symmetry.space_group_name_H-M   'P 1'
#
loop_
_entity.id
_entity.type
_entity.pdbx_description
1 polymer ?
#
loop_
_entity_poly.entity_id
_entity_poly.type
_entity_poly.pdbx_seq_one_letter_code
_entity_poly.pdbx_strand_id
1 'polypeptide(L)'
;MNSFGAADAAPAAQVLIAIIPIVGIVMGAVVVFFWLLWRHREVVRQINAGSYSRPVFNLPVFSLLAGFLLTGIGSVLSLLFFFIEGVSYTLLGGLIPFAMGVSLLAYYYVTRKERKQLETDN
;
A
#
# COMPACT_ATOMS: atom_id res chain seq x y z
N MET A 1 29.24 15.25 -15.96
CA MET A 1 28.02 14.96 -15.18
C MET A 1 27.06 14.28 -16.13
N ASN A 2 27.00 12.94 -16.08
CA ASN A 2 26.13 12.17 -16.94
C ASN A 2 24.77 12.10 -16.25
N SER A 3 23.80 12.84 -16.77
CA SER A 3 22.42 12.76 -16.33
C SER A 3 21.85 11.43 -16.81
N PHE A 4 21.69 10.49 -15.88
CA PHE A 4 20.92 9.26 -16.09
C PHE A 4 19.46 9.51 -15.67
N GLY A 5 18.84 10.51 -16.28
CA GLY A 5 17.42 10.82 -16.13
C GLY A 5 16.71 10.66 -17.46
N ALA A 6 15.46 10.20 -17.44
CA ALA A 6 14.62 10.04 -18.64
C ALA A 6 14.49 11.32 -19.50
N ALA A 7 14.92 12.48 -18.99
CA ALA A 7 15.00 13.75 -19.69
C ALA A 7 16.03 13.78 -20.85
N ASP A 8 17.06 12.94 -20.82
CA ASP A 8 18.08 12.86 -21.89
C ASP A 8 17.89 11.64 -22.82
N ALA A 9 16.85 10.85 -22.58
CA ALA A 9 16.52 9.71 -23.41
C ALA A 9 15.83 10.20 -24.70
N ALA A 10 16.08 9.54 -25.83
CA ALA A 10 15.38 9.84 -27.07
C ALA A 10 13.86 9.85 -26.84
N PRO A 11 13.07 10.69 -27.55
CA PRO A 11 11.62 10.81 -27.31
C PRO A 11 10.88 9.47 -27.28
N ALA A 12 11.33 8.49 -28.08
CA ALA A 12 10.80 7.13 -28.08
C ALA A 12 11.04 6.36 -26.76
N ALA A 13 12.19 6.53 -26.11
CA ALA A 13 12.52 5.87 -24.85
C ALA A 13 11.69 6.44 -23.67
N GLN A 14 11.38 7.74 -23.67
CA GLN A 14 10.50 8.34 -22.67
C GLN A 14 9.09 7.73 -22.69
N VAL A 15 8.56 7.47 -23.90
CA VAL A 15 7.26 6.79 -24.07
C VAL A 15 7.31 5.37 -23.50
N LEU A 16 8.37 4.61 -23.76
CA LEU A 16 8.53 3.25 -23.23
C LEU A 16 8.59 3.23 -21.71
N ILE A 17 9.33 4.15 -21.09
CA ILE A 17 9.45 4.24 -19.63
C ILE A 17 8.10 4.57 -18.98
N ALA A 18 7.31 5.47 -19.59
CA ALA A 18 5.99 5.86 -19.08
C ALA A 18 4.94 4.72 -19.19
N ILE A 19 5.10 3.79 -20.13
CA ILE A 19 4.18 2.65 -20.31
C ILE A 19 4.30 1.63 -19.17
N ILE A 20 5.49 1.45 -18.59
CA ILE A 20 5.75 0.44 -17.54
C ILE A 20 4.77 0.55 -16.36
N PRO A 21 4.61 1.70 -15.68
CA PRO A 21 3.67 1.81 -14.57
C PRO A 21 2.21 1.64 -15.01
N ILE A 22 1.84 2.11 -16.20
CA ILE A 22 0.47 2.01 -16.73
C ILE A 22 0.10 0.53 -16.92
N VAL A 23 0.95 -0.23 -17.61
CA VAL A 23 0.73 -1.66 -17.84
C VAL A 23 0.72 -2.42 -16.51
N GLY A 24 1.60 -2.06 -15.58
CA GLY A 24 1.61 -2.63 -14.23
C GLY A 24 0.27 -2.46 -13.52
N ILE A 25 -0.29 -1.24 -13.53
CA ILE A 25 -1.59 -0.95 -12.90
C ILE A 25 -2.73 -1.70 -13.60
N VAL A 26 -2.76 -1.71 -14.94
CA VAL A 26 -3.80 -2.41 -15.72
C VAL A 26 -3.75 -3.91 -15.47
N MET A 27 -2.57 -4.52 -15.54
CA MET A 27 -2.40 -5.95 -15.28
C MET A 27 -2.74 -6.30 -13.83
N GLY A 28 -2.32 -5.47 -12.88
CA GLY A 28 -2.71 -5.61 -11.48
C GLY A 28 -4.23 -5.59 -11.29
N ALA A 29 -4.92 -4.65 -11.93
CA ALA A 29 -6.38 -4.55 -11.87
C ALA A 29 -7.06 -5.80 -12.46
N VAL A 30 -6.56 -6.32 -13.59
CA VAL A 30 -7.07 -7.56 -14.20
C VAL A 30 -6.93 -8.74 -13.23
N VAL A 31 -5.74 -8.92 -12.64
CA VAL A 31 -5.50 -10.02 -11.67
C VAL A 31 -6.41 -9.89 -10.45
N VAL A 32 -6.52 -8.69 -9.87
CA VAL A 32 -7.40 -8.43 -8.72
C VAL A 32 -8.86 -8.70 -9.08
N PHE A 33 -9.31 -8.30 -10.27
CA PHE A 33 -10.67 -8.55 -10.73
C PHE A 33 -10.98 -10.05 -10.82
N PHE A 34 -10.11 -10.83 -11.48
CA PHE A 34 -10.28 -12.28 -11.57
C PHE A 34 -10.20 -12.96 -10.21
N TRP A 35 -9.30 -12.52 -9.34
CA TRP A 35 -9.21 -13.02 -7.96
C TRP A 35 -10.51 -12.77 -7.19
N LEU A 36 -11.09 -11.57 -7.30
CA LEU A 36 -12.34 -11.21 -6.63
C LEU A 36 -13.53 -12.01 -7.18
N LEU A 37 -13.60 -12.20 -8.50
CA LEU A 37 -14.62 -13.02 -9.15
C LEU A 37 -14.52 -14.48 -8.68
N TRP A 38 -13.30 -15.03 -8.62
CA TRP A 38 -13.07 -16.39 -8.15
C TRP A 38 -13.42 -16.54 -6.67
N ARG A 39 -13.00 -15.58 -5.83
CA ARG A 39 -13.30 -15.55 -4.41
C ARG A 39 -14.80 -15.48 -4.15
N HIS A 40 -15.53 -14.66 -4.90
CA HIS A 40 -16.99 -14.60 -4.80
C HIS A 40 -17.64 -15.95 -5.12
N ARG A 41 -17.23 -16.61 -6.22
CA ARG A 41 -17.75 -17.94 -6.58
C ARG A 41 -17.43 -19.00 -5.53
N GLU A 42 -16.24 -18.97 -4.97
CA GLU A 42 -15.82 -19.87 -3.88
C GLU A 42 -16.70 -19.67 -2.64
N VAL A 43 -16.88 -18.42 -2.21
CA VAL A 43 -17.70 -18.06 -1.05
C VAL A 43 -19.16 -18.52 -1.25
N VAL A 44 -19.76 -18.26 -2.41
CA VAL A 44 -21.14 -18.71 -2.71
C VAL A 44 -21.26 -20.23 -2.65
N ARG A 45 -20.27 -20.97 -3.17
CA ARG A 45 -20.27 -22.45 -3.08
C ARG A 45 -20.13 -22.95 -1.65
N GLN A 46 -19.26 -22.34 -0.85
CA GLN A 46 -19.09 -22.70 0.57
C GLN A 46 -20.35 -22.42 1.39
N ILE A 47 -21.05 -21.32 1.09
CA ILE A 47 -22.35 -20.99 1.71
C ILE A 47 -23.39 -22.04 1.33
N ASN A 48 -23.52 -22.39 0.05
CA ASN A 48 -24.48 -23.39 -0.42
C ASN A 48 -24.19 -24.80 0.13
N ALA A 49 -22.92 -25.13 0.40
CA ALA A 49 -22.50 -26.40 0.99
C ALA A 49 -22.62 -26.44 2.53
N GLY A 50 -23.09 -25.36 3.17
CA GLY A 50 -23.20 -25.26 4.63
C GLY A 50 -21.85 -25.23 5.38
N SER A 51 -20.73 -25.10 4.67
CA SER A 51 -19.35 -25.15 5.21
C SER A 51 -18.69 -23.76 5.25
N TYR A 52 -19.48 -22.69 5.16
CA TYR A 52 -18.95 -21.34 5.16
C TYR A 52 -18.41 -20.93 6.54
N SER A 53 -17.09 -20.84 6.65
CA SER A 53 -16.42 -20.24 7.80
C SER A 53 -16.08 -18.79 7.48
N ARG A 54 -16.51 -17.85 8.33
CA ARG A 54 -16.29 -16.42 8.12
C ARG A 54 -14.78 -16.13 8.22
N PRO A 55 -14.15 -15.52 7.21
CA PRO A 55 -12.73 -15.19 7.27
C PRO A 55 -12.49 -14.19 8.41
N VAL A 56 -11.62 -14.57 9.35
CA VAL A 56 -11.19 -13.73 10.47
C VAL A 56 -10.03 -12.83 10.03
N PHE A 57 -10.34 -11.73 9.35
CA PHE A 57 -9.32 -10.75 8.98
C PHE A 57 -8.98 -9.86 10.18
N ASN A 58 -7.73 -9.94 10.66
CA ASN A 58 -7.24 -9.14 11.76
C ASN A 58 -6.77 -7.76 11.27
N LEU A 59 -7.73 -6.85 11.04
CA LEU A 59 -7.45 -5.45 10.62
C LEU A 59 -6.37 -4.76 11.47
N PRO A 60 -6.33 -4.91 12.82
CA PRO A 60 -5.29 -4.27 13.62
C PRO A 60 -3.88 -4.77 13.28
N VAL A 61 -3.71 -6.08 13.11
CA VAL A 61 -2.40 -6.69 12.79
C VAL A 61 -1.96 -6.29 11.38
N PHE A 62 -2.90 -6.26 10.44
CA PHE A 62 -2.64 -5.77 9.09
C PHE A 62 -2.20 -4.29 9.10
N SER A 63 -2.91 -3.43 9.83
CA SER A 63 -2.57 -2.00 9.96
C SER A 63 -1.21 -1.79 10.60
N LEU A 64 -0.84 -2.60 11.60
CA LEU A 64 0.49 -2.56 12.22
C LEU A 64 1.60 -2.89 11.22
N LEU A 65 1.45 -4.02 10.50
CA LEU A 65 2.43 -4.47 9.51
C LEU A 65 2.54 -3.48 8.35
N ALA A 66 1.41 -3.09 7.76
CA ALA A 66 1.35 -2.16 6.65
C ALA A 66 1.88 -0.78 7.06
N GLY A 67 1.49 -0.28 8.24
CA GLY A 67 1.97 0.99 8.79
C GLY A 67 3.47 1.00 8.99
N PHE A 68 4.04 -0.05 9.62
CA PHE A 68 5.48 -0.16 9.82
C PHE A 68 6.26 -0.19 8.49
N LEU A 69 5.76 -0.95 7.51
CA LEU A 69 6.40 -1.05 6.20
C LEU A 69 6.33 0.29 5.43
N LEU A 70 5.17 0.96 5.42
CA LEU A 70 5.00 2.26 4.77
C LEU A 70 5.82 3.36 5.44
N THR A 71 5.85 3.41 6.77
CA THR A 71 6.68 4.36 7.51
C THR A 71 8.15 4.11 7.20
N GLY A 72 8.62 2.86 7.20
CA GLY A 72 10.01 2.54 6.87
C GLY A 72 10.39 2.99 5.46
N ILE A 73 9.61 2.57 4.45
CA ILE A 73 9.87 2.93 3.04
C ILE A 73 9.74 4.45 2.83
N GLY A 74 8.68 5.06 3.35
CA GLY A 74 8.44 6.50 3.25
C GLY A 74 9.50 7.33 3.95
N SER A 75 10.05 6.86 5.07
CA SER A 75 11.16 7.54 5.76
C SER A 75 12.42 7.56 4.89
N VAL A 76 12.80 6.39 4.35
CA VAL A 76 13.99 6.26 3.51
C VAL A 76 13.85 7.11 2.25
N LEU A 77 12.69 7.07 1.58
CA LEU A 77 12.42 7.88 0.39
C LEU A 77 12.41 9.38 0.70
N SER A 78 11.77 9.79 1.81
CA SER A 78 11.74 11.20 2.22
C SER A 78 13.13 11.73 2.52
N LEU A 79 13.93 10.97 3.28
CA LEU A 79 15.32 11.34 3.57
C LEU A 79 16.14 11.44 2.29
N LEU A 80 16.03 10.45 1.40
CA LEU A 80 16.75 10.45 0.13
C LEU A 80 16.39 11.69 -0.70
N PHE A 81 15.11 11.98 -0.93
CA PHE A 81 14.69 13.14 -1.71
C PHE A 81 15.08 14.46 -1.05
N PHE A 82 15.03 14.53 0.28
CA PHE A 82 15.47 15.69 1.03
C PHE A 82 16.98 15.96 0.84
N PHE A 83 17.82 14.92 0.84
CA PHE A 83 19.26 15.08 0.63
C PHE A 83 19.64 15.41 -0.81
N ILE A 84 18.90 14.92 -1.81
CA ILE A 84 19.22 15.16 -3.23
C ILE A 84 18.72 16.53 -3.70
N GLU A 85 17.44 16.84 -3.48
CA GLU A 85 16.78 18.03 -4.04
C GLU A 85 16.31 19.04 -2.98
N GLY A 86 16.38 18.71 -1.70
CA GLY A 86 15.84 19.55 -0.63
C GLY A 86 14.31 19.52 -0.60
N VAL A 87 13.70 20.70 -0.44
CA VAL A 87 12.23 20.84 -0.41
C VAL A 87 11.72 21.04 -1.84
N SER A 88 11.39 19.94 -2.51
CA SER A 88 10.85 19.92 -3.88
C SER A 88 9.55 19.11 -3.96
N TYR A 89 8.85 19.17 -5.10
CA TYR A 89 7.68 18.32 -5.35
C TYR A 89 8.01 16.82 -5.30
N THR A 90 9.24 16.44 -5.63
CA THR A 90 9.73 15.05 -5.55
C THR A 90 9.66 14.51 -4.12
N LEU A 91 9.87 15.37 -3.11
CA LEU A 91 9.78 15.00 -1.69
C LEU A 91 8.40 14.47 -1.30
N LEU A 92 7.33 14.92 -1.98
CA LEU A 92 5.98 14.39 -1.76
C LEU A 92 5.89 12.89 -2.05
N GLY A 93 6.69 12.38 -2.99
CA GLY A 93 6.76 10.95 -3.30
C GLY A 93 7.18 10.09 -2.10
N GLY A 94 7.98 10.62 -1.17
CA GLY A 94 8.35 9.95 0.08
C GLY A 94 7.42 10.30 1.25
N LEU A 95 6.99 11.57 1.34
CA LEU A 95 6.16 12.05 2.44
C LEU A 95 4.77 11.42 2.46
N ILE A 96 4.17 11.21 1.28
CA ILE A 96 2.84 10.59 1.15
C ILE A 96 2.82 9.18 1.78
N PRO A 97 3.68 8.22 1.36
CA PRO A 97 3.71 6.91 1.99
C PRO A 97 4.14 6.95 3.45
N PHE A 98 5.02 7.88 3.85
CA PHE A 98 5.39 8.06 5.26
C PHE A 98 4.18 8.45 6.13
N ALA A 99 3.43 9.47 5.72
CA ALA A 99 2.24 9.95 6.43
C ALA A 99 1.18 8.84 6.52
N MET A 100 0.93 8.12 5.43
CA MET A 100 0.03 6.97 5.41
C MET A 100 0.47 5.87 6.39
N GLY A 101 1.77 5.59 6.48
CA GLY A 101 2.30 4.63 7.45
C GLY A 101 2.06 5.06 8.89
N VAL A 102 2.31 6.34 9.21
CA VAL A 102 2.07 6.90 10.54
C VAL A 102 0.59 6.86 10.90
N SER A 103 -0.31 7.19 9.97
CA SER A 103 -1.76 7.10 10.18
C SER A 103 -2.22 5.68 10.49
N LEU A 104 -1.68 4.67 9.80
CA LEU A 104 -1.99 3.26 10.07
C LEU A 104 -1.45 2.78 11.41
N LEU A 105 -0.28 3.26 11.83
CA LEU A 105 0.26 3.00 13.16
C LEU A 105 -0.61 3.67 14.24
N ALA A 106 -1.02 4.93 14.03
CA ALA A 106 -1.91 5.64 14.94
C ALA A 106 -3.25 4.90 15.10
N TYR A 107 -3.85 4.44 14.00
CA TYR A 107 -5.06 3.61 14.01
C TYR A 107 -4.87 2.35 14.86
N TYR A 108 -3.75 1.63 14.69
CA TYR A 108 -3.45 0.44 15.49
C TYR A 108 -3.41 0.75 16.99
N TYR A 109 -2.75 1.84 17.40
CA TYR A 109 -2.68 2.23 18.81
C TYR A 109 -4.04 2.59 19.39
N VAL A 110 -4.87 3.34 18.65
CA VAL A 110 -6.23 3.72 19.08
C VAL A 110 -7.11 2.49 19.24
N THR A 111 -7.21 1.64 18.21
CA THR A 111 -8.05 0.44 18.25
C THR A 111 -7.58 -0.57 19.31
N ARG A 112 -6.27 -0.69 19.54
CA ARG A 112 -5.74 -1.53 20.62
C ARG A 112 -6.12 -1.01 22.00
N LYS A 113 -6.16 0.32 22.19
CA LYS A 113 -6.55 0.94 23.45
C LYS A 113 -8.03 0.71 23.76
N GLU A 114 -8.91 0.89 22.77
CA GLU A 114 -10.35 0.65 22.91
C GLU A 114 -10.66 -0.80 23.30
N ARG A 115 -9.98 -1.77 22.67
CA ARG A 115 -10.12 -3.20 22.97
C ARG A 115 -9.74 -3.54 24.41
N LYS A 116 -8.64 -2.98 24.92
CA LYS A 116 -8.21 -3.17 26.31
C LYS A 116 -9.19 -2.58 27.31
N GLN A 117 -9.81 -1.45 26.98
CA GLN A 117 -10.75 -0.77 27.89
C GLN A 117 -12.04 -1.58 28.07
N LEU A 118 -12.55 -2.19 27.00
CA LEU A 118 -13.70 -3.10 27.03
C LEU A 118 -13.46 -4.38 27.86
N GLU A 119 -12.21 -4.85 27.93
CA GLU A 119 -11.83 -6.01 28.75
C GLU A 119 -11.68 -5.66 30.24
N THR A 120 -11.53 -4.38 30.60
CA THR A 120 -11.37 -3.95 32.00
C THR A 120 -12.70 -3.53 32.65
N ASP A 121 -13.74 -3.29 31.85
CA ASP A 121 -15.07 -2.85 32.29
C ASP A 121 -16.08 -4.02 32.45
N ASN A 122 -15.60 -5.26 32.32
CA ASN A 122 -16.35 -6.51 32.45
C ASN A 122 -15.68 -7.44 33.45
#